data_AF-A0A351X6T4-F1
#
_entry.id   AF-A0A351X6T4-F1
#
_cell.length_a   1.000
_cell.length_b   1.000
_cell.length_c   1.000
_cell.angle_alpha   90.00
_cell.angle_beta   90.00
_cell.angle_gamma   90.00
#
_symmetry.space_group_name_H-M   'P 1'
#
loop_
_entity.id
_entity.type
_entity.pdbx_description
1 polymer ?
#
loop_
_entity_poly.entity_id
_entity_poly.type
_entity_poly.pdbx_seq_one_letter_code
_entity_poly.pdbx_strand_id
1 'polypeptide(L)'
;ASTDLYYTTFTDNSYRPKTILGRLPVHNTTDLTDYMSKLIAYYHMAAIPSWQQQISFIATDHPTFAMDTEDDFNYIIATDTTPTGYSGTFTGRDGAIAPTTGGDRLFPLTYNANSDDVVSIIGEGRAAVVYLGSGSPTSWDWNAGPFLSVNQVRTFSGPPIPLVLALAHKTADFATAESMADAWILNAQSGALVYIGASADTQNNSARALANEFFNTEFYDFSTPRSVGEALQASLLYLDKIFYTPPGGKAEYERYQLFGDPSLTFRLPQGARLRSHKFYLPVDWGSQVIIPFSVENPGETAETFELTIHSFALNPVALDVYSVELAPGAATVVYATVQMSTDYPVGASDNITLTATQHEPLPADELIKTKITVSLQTFDPAIPLPLVKRSNFGKPYLRPDAAVGIIQ
;
A
#
# COMPACT_ATOMS: atom_id res chain seq x y z
N ALA A 1 6.04 -14.13 20.78
CA ALA A 1 5.58 -13.78 19.43
C ALA A 1 6.50 -14.46 18.44
N SER A 2 5.96 -15.16 17.45
CA SER A 2 6.70 -15.61 16.27
C SER A 2 7.03 -14.38 15.42
N THR A 3 8.30 -14.06 15.15
CA THR A 3 8.65 -12.75 14.56
C THR A 3 9.74 -12.81 13.50
N ASP A 4 9.56 -12.06 12.42
CA ASP A 4 10.57 -11.81 11.40
C ASP A 4 11.35 -10.50 11.60
N LEU A 5 10.99 -9.70 12.61
CA LEU A 5 11.60 -8.41 12.88
C LEU A 5 13.14 -8.45 12.85
N TYR A 6 13.73 -9.45 13.49
CA TYR A 6 15.18 -9.56 13.67
C TYR A 6 15.97 -9.84 12.38
N TYR A 7 15.32 -10.16 11.26
CA TYR A 7 15.97 -10.18 9.94
C TYR A 7 16.23 -8.79 9.38
N THR A 8 15.65 -7.74 9.97
CA THR A 8 15.66 -6.37 9.41
C THR A 8 16.36 -5.34 10.31
N THR A 9 16.74 -5.70 11.55
CA THR A 9 17.25 -4.75 12.56
C THR A 9 18.78 -4.62 12.56
N PHE A 10 19.41 -4.48 11.38
CA PHE A 10 20.86 -4.64 11.22
C PHE A 10 21.73 -3.86 12.24
N THR A 11 22.63 -4.58 12.92
CA THR A 11 23.91 -4.11 13.51
C THR A 11 23.91 -3.08 14.66
N ASP A 12 22.80 -2.49 15.10
CA ASP A 12 22.81 -1.40 16.11
C ASP A 12 22.10 -1.72 17.44
N ASN A 13 21.79 -3.00 17.72
CA ASN A 13 20.97 -3.43 18.87
C ASN A 13 19.60 -2.72 18.97
N SER A 14 19.18 -2.01 17.92
CA SER A 14 17.84 -1.43 17.83
C SER A 14 16.84 -2.52 17.48
N TYR A 15 15.61 -2.38 17.95
CA TYR A 15 14.48 -3.19 17.48
C TYR A 15 13.73 -2.51 16.34
N ARG A 16 14.18 -1.34 15.88
CA ARG A 16 13.56 -0.66 14.73
C ARG A 16 14.11 -1.25 13.42
N PRO A 17 13.24 -1.72 12.53
CA PRO A 17 13.64 -2.33 11.27
C PRO A 17 14.33 -1.29 10.36
N LYS A 18 15.30 -1.76 9.57
CA LYS A 18 16.04 -0.96 8.57
C LYS A 18 15.57 -1.22 7.14
N THR A 19 14.80 -2.28 6.95
CA THR A 19 14.22 -2.70 5.68
C THR A 19 12.80 -3.19 5.93
N ILE A 20 11.95 -3.04 4.92
CA ILE A 20 10.61 -3.61 4.93
C ILE A 20 10.73 -5.08 4.51
N LEU A 21 10.01 -5.95 5.22
CA LEU A 21 10.01 -7.40 4.99
C LEU A 21 8.57 -7.87 4.82
N GLY A 22 8.36 -8.77 3.86
CA GLY A 22 7.14 -9.56 3.73
C GLY A 22 7.46 -11.05 3.65
N ARG A 23 6.60 -11.87 4.24
CA ARG A 23 6.73 -13.33 4.29
C ARG A 23 5.83 -14.00 3.26
N LEU A 24 6.38 -14.93 2.47
CA LEU A 24 5.58 -15.86 1.68
C LEU A 24 5.60 -17.25 2.36
N PRO A 25 4.48 -17.71 2.96
CA PRO A 25 4.43 -18.95 3.75
C PRO A 25 4.24 -20.19 2.85
N VAL A 26 4.99 -20.27 1.75
CA VAL A 26 4.83 -21.35 0.77
C VAL A 26 5.50 -22.63 1.26
N HIS A 27 4.84 -23.78 1.09
CA HIS A 27 5.37 -25.08 1.48
C HIS A 27 5.82 -25.92 0.28
N ASN A 28 5.38 -25.56 -0.92
CA ASN A 28 5.69 -26.26 -2.16
C ASN A 28 5.66 -25.31 -3.37
N THR A 29 5.99 -25.81 -4.56
CA THR A 29 6.03 -25.01 -5.78
C THR A 29 4.66 -24.59 -6.29
N THR A 30 3.60 -25.36 -5.98
CA THR A 30 2.22 -25.01 -6.34
C THR A 30 1.79 -23.78 -5.56
N ASP A 31 1.98 -23.76 -4.24
CA ASP A 31 1.69 -22.60 -3.38
C ASP A 31 2.32 -21.30 -3.92
N LEU A 32 3.61 -21.38 -4.30
CA LEU A 32 4.34 -20.26 -4.87
C LEU A 32 3.78 -19.84 -6.23
N THR A 33 3.46 -20.81 -7.10
CA THR A 33 2.93 -20.54 -8.43
C THR A 33 1.56 -19.88 -8.36
N ASP A 34 0.70 -20.36 -7.46
CA ASP A 34 -0.64 -19.83 -7.26
C ASP A 34 -0.59 -18.39 -6.71
N TYR A 35 0.23 -18.15 -5.69
CA TYR A 35 0.43 -16.80 -5.15
C TYR A 35 0.98 -15.83 -6.22
N MET A 36 2.03 -16.23 -6.94
CA MET A 36 2.63 -15.38 -7.97
C MET A 36 1.66 -15.09 -9.12
N SER A 37 0.81 -16.05 -9.49
CA SER A 37 -0.19 -15.87 -10.53
C SER A 37 -1.21 -14.80 -10.13
N LYS A 38 -1.70 -14.81 -8.88
CA LYS A 38 -2.59 -13.77 -8.34
C LYS A 38 -1.91 -12.39 -8.35
N LEU A 39 -0.66 -12.33 -7.90
CA LEU A 39 0.10 -11.08 -7.82
C LEU A 39 0.37 -10.47 -9.20
N ILE A 40 0.79 -11.28 -10.17
CA ILE A 40 1.01 -10.84 -11.56
C ILE A 40 -0.32 -10.37 -12.17
N ALA A 41 -1.41 -11.13 -11.98
CA ALA A 41 -2.73 -10.73 -12.47
C ALA A 41 -3.11 -9.34 -11.93
N TYR A 42 -2.91 -9.10 -10.63
CA TYR A 42 -3.13 -7.78 -10.03
C TYR A 42 -2.32 -6.68 -10.73
N TYR A 43 -1.00 -6.81 -10.85
CA TYR A 43 -0.17 -5.76 -11.47
C TYR A 43 -0.47 -5.52 -12.96
N HIS A 44 -0.95 -6.55 -13.67
CA HIS A 44 -1.28 -6.46 -15.09
C HIS A 44 -2.74 -6.04 -15.39
N MET A 45 -3.59 -5.83 -14.39
CA MET A 45 -4.94 -5.27 -14.61
C MET A 45 -4.86 -3.88 -15.27
N ALA A 46 -5.54 -3.75 -16.41
CA ALA A 46 -5.62 -2.51 -17.18
C ALA A 46 -6.49 -1.46 -16.46
N ALA A 47 -7.78 -1.74 -16.27
CA ALA A 47 -8.70 -0.90 -15.51
C ALA A 47 -8.86 -1.37 -14.06
N ILE A 48 -9.37 -0.49 -13.19
CA ILE A 48 -9.75 -0.86 -11.81
C ILE A 48 -11.16 -1.46 -11.85
N PRO A 49 -11.33 -2.77 -11.61
CA PRO A 49 -12.66 -3.37 -11.57
C PRO A 49 -13.46 -2.84 -10.37
N SER A 50 -14.79 -2.89 -10.46
CA SER A 50 -15.70 -2.35 -9.42
C SER A 50 -15.42 -2.89 -8.02
N TRP A 51 -15.07 -4.18 -7.88
CA TRP A 51 -14.72 -4.77 -6.58
C TRP A 51 -13.46 -4.14 -5.96
N GLN A 52 -12.52 -3.65 -6.77
CA GLN A 52 -11.30 -2.97 -6.30
C GLN A 52 -11.58 -1.50 -5.96
N GLN A 53 -12.78 -1.00 -6.22
CA GLN A 53 -13.23 0.31 -5.77
C GLN A 53 -13.97 0.24 -4.43
N GLN A 54 -13.96 -0.94 -3.79
CA GLN A 54 -14.70 -1.20 -2.57
C GLN A 54 -13.78 -1.62 -1.44
N ILE A 55 -13.99 -1.10 -0.23
CA ILE A 55 -13.27 -1.48 0.98
C ILE A 55 -14.28 -1.95 2.02
N SER A 56 -13.95 -2.97 2.81
CA SER A 56 -14.81 -3.40 3.91
C SER A 56 -14.16 -3.20 5.27
N PHE A 57 -14.93 -2.63 6.19
CA PHE A 57 -14.56 -2.46 7.60
C PHE A 57 -15.44 -3.35 8.47
N ILE A 58 -14.82 -4.30 9.17
CA ILE A 58 -15.47 -5.32 9.99
C ILE A 58 -15.15 -5.04 11.46
N ALA A 59 -16.16 -4.61 12.21
CA ALA A 59 -16.02 -4.29 13.63
C ALA A 59 -16.35 -5.51 14.52
N THR A 60 -15.85 -5.49 15.74
CA THR A 60 -16.16 -6.46 16.79
C THR A 60 -17.52 -6.19 17.43
N ASP A 61 -18.19 -7.22 17.93
CA ASP A 61 -19.37 -7.12 18.82
C ASP A 61 -19.01 -7.04 20.31
N HIS A 62 -17.71 -6.94 20.63
CA HIS A 62 -17.24 -6.96 22.01
C HIS A 62 -17.95 -5.88 22.85
N PRO A 63 -18.61 -6.23 23.98
CA PRO A 63 -19.52 -5.33 24.70
C PRO A 63 -18.94 -3.98 25.12
N THR A 64 -17.62 -3.92 25.36
CA THR A 64 -16.93 -2.70 25.82
C THR A 64 -16.15 -1.96 24.73
N PHE A 65 -15.98 -2.53 23.54
CA PHE A 65 -15.10 -1.97 22.50
C PHE A 65 -15.74 -1.88 21.12
N ALA A 66 -16.94 -2.44 20.94
CA ALA A 66 -17.67 -2.38 19.67
C ALA A 66 -17.88 -0.93 19.20
N MET A 67 -18.47 -0.09 20.05
CA MET A 67 -18.74 1.33 19.73
C MET A 67 -17.46 2.09 19.36
N ASP A 68 -16.42 1.95 20.17
CA ASP A 68 -15.10 2.52 19.93
C ASP A 68 -14.48 2.10 18.58
N THR A 69 -14.70 0.84 18.18
CA THR A 69 -14.19 0.30 16.90
C THR A 69 -14.97 0.86 15.71
N GLU A 70 -16.30 0.92 15.84
CA GLU A 70 -17.17 1.48 14.82
C GLU A 70 -16.91 2.99 14.63
N ASP A 71 -16.65 3.73 15.71
CA ASP A 71 -16.28 5.14 15.67
C ASP A 71 -14.94 5.38 14.95
N ASP A 72 -13.92 4.57 15.23
CA ASP A 72 -12.62 4.65 14.54
C ASP A 72 -12.75 4.33 13.05
N PHE A 73 -13.52 3.30 12.69
CA PHE A 73 -13.78 3.02 11.28
C PHE A 73 -14.59 4.13 10.61
N ASN A 74 -15.56 4.73 11.29
CA ASN A 74 -16.26 5.90 10.76
C ASN A 74 -15.31 7.09 10.56
N TYR A 75 -14.34 7.29 11.46
CA TYR A 75 -13.30 8.30 11.30
C TYR A 75 -12.47 8.04 10.05
N ILE A 76 -11.85 6.85 9.91
CA ILE A 76 -11.07 6.45 8.72
C ILE A 76 -11.91 6.60 7.44
N ILE A 77 -13.18 6.19 7.49
CA ILE A 77 -14.07 6.31 6.34
C ILE A 77 -14.27 7.77 5.95
N ALA A 78 -14.49 8.66 6.91
CA ALA A 78 -14.72 10.07 6.65
C ALA A 78 -13.44 10.79 6.19
N THR A 79 -12.28 10.47 6.76
CA THR A 79 -11.03 11.20 6.52
C THR A 79 -10.20 10.67 5.38
N ASP A 80 -10.26 9.37 5.08
CA ASP A 80 -9.30 8.72 4.19
C ASP A 80 -9.98 8.03 2.99
N THR A 81 -11.01 7.20 3.21
CA THR A 81 -11.57 6.39 2.12
C THR A 81 -12.73 7.05 1.36
N THR A 82 -13.50 7.94 2.01
CA THR A 82 -14.51 8.78 1.32
C THR A 82 -13.85 9.77 0.35
N PRO A 83 -12.83 10.56 0.75
CA PRO A 83 -12.19 11.52 -0.15
C PRO A 83 -11.45 10.87 -1.34
N THR A 84 -11.20 9.57 -1.28
CA THR A 84 -10.54 8.80 -2.34
C THR A 84 -11.50 8.07 -3.28
N GLY A 85 -12.81 8.23 -3.06
CA GLY A 85 -13.83 7.63 -3.91
C GLY A 85 -14.02 6.13 -3.71
N TYR A 86 -13.51 5.54 -2.63
CA TYR A 86 -13.88 4.15 -2.30
C TYR A 86 -15.35 4.07 -1.89
N SER A 87 -15.92 2.88 -2.01
CA SER A 87 -17.33 2.61 -1.74
C SER A 87 -17.55 1.28 -1.01
N GLY A 88 -18.80 1.01 -0.64
CA GLY A 88 -19.28 -0.27 -0.14
C GLY A 88 -20.63 -0.62 -0.73
N THR A 89 -21.00 -1.90 -0.66
CA THR A 89 -22.28 -2.45 -1.11
C THR A 89 -23.16 -2.96 0.03
N PHE A 90 -22.63 -3.10 1.24
CA PHE A 90 -23.39 -3.54 2.42
C PHE A 90 -24.41 -2.48 2.84
N THR A 91 -25.68 -2.89 2.97
CA THR A 91 -26.81 -1.99 3.26
C THR A 91 -27.39 -2.14 4.66
N GLY A 92 -26.71 -2.84 5.57
CA GLY A 92 -27.28 -3.23 6.86
C GLY A 92 -28.36 -4.30 6.71
N ARG A 93 -28.64 -5.06 7.78
CA ARG A 93 -29.68 -6.10 7.74
C ARG A 93 -31.10 -5.56 7.81
N ASP A 94 -31.27 -4.37 8.37
CA ASP A 94 -32.53 -3.65 8.40
C ASP A 94 -32.75 -2.78 7.15
N GLY A 95 -31.80 -2.76 6.22
CA GLY A 95 -31.81 -1.90 5.04
C GLY A 95 -31.70 -0.41 5.38
N ALA A 96 -31.28 -0.07 6.60
CA ALA A 96 -31.27 1.31 7.09
C ALA A 96 -30.13 2.15 6.51
N ILE A 97 -29.18 1.55 5.79
CA ILE A 97 -28.08 2.26 5.16
C ILE A 97 -28.03 1.98 3.65
N ALA A 98 -27.98 3.04 2.85
CA ALA A 98 -27.69 2.92 1.42
C ALA A 98 -26.25 2.43 1.22
N PRO A 99 -25.90 1.85 0.05
CA PRO A 99 -24.51 1.55 -0.30
C PRO A 99 -23.60 2.72 0.09
N THR A 100 -22.56 2.39 0.84
CA THR A 100 -21.89 3.35 1.69
C THR A 100 -20.73 4.01 0.98
N THR A 101 -20.76 5.34 0.91
CA THR A 101 -19.56 6.11 0.55
C THR A 101 -18.42 5.76 1.52
N GLY A 102 -17.24 5.52 0.95
CA GLY A 102 -15.99 5.22 1.64
C GLY A 102 -15.78 3.76 2.07
N GLY A 103 -16.79 2.87 2.05
CA GLY A 103 -16.57 1.46 2.40
C GLY A 103 -17.74 0.79 3.10
N ASP A 104 -17.80 -0.55 3.05
CA ASP A 104 -18.76 -1.36 3.79
C ASP A 104 -18.58 -1.17 5.30
N ARG A 105 -19.68 -0.92 6.00
CA ARG A 105 -19.72 -0.86 7.46
C ARG A 105 -20.31 -2.15 8.02
N LEU A 106 -19.52 -3.22 8.05
CA LEU A 106 -19.92 -4.52 8.62
C LEU A 106 -19.85 -4.44 10.15
N PHE A 107 -20.76 -3.63 10.71
CA PHE A 107 -20.80 -3.22 12.11
C PHE A 107 -21.91 -4.01 12.82
N PRO A 108 -21.57 -4.93 13.73
CA PRO A 108 -22.57 -5.73 14.42
C PRO A 108 -23.44 -4.91 15.37
N LEU A 109 -22.92 -3.85 16.01
CA LEU A 109 -23.68 -3.08 16.99
C LEU A 109 -24.63 -2.09 16.30
N THR A 110 -24.13 -1.32 15.32
CA THR A 110 -24.93 -0.29 14.65
C THR A 110 -25.81 -0.84 13.52
N TYR A 111 -25.33 -1.80 12.73
CA TYR A 111 -26.02 -2.25 11.50
C TYR A 111 -26.43 -3.74 11.53
N ASN A 112 -26.32 -4.41 12.69
CA ASN A 112 -26.65 -5.83 12.86
C ASN A 112 -25.98 -6.74 11.83
N ALA A 113 -24.76 -6.39 11.37
CA ALA A 113 -24.00 -7.25 10.48
C ALA A 113 -23.76 -8.61 11.14
N ASN A 114 -23.88 -9.70 10.38
CA ASN A 114 -23.59 -11.05 10.85
C ASN A 114 -22.57 -11.79 9.95
N SER A 115 -22.29 -13.05 10.30
CA SER A 115 -21.30 -13.88 9.62
C SER A 115 -21.58 -14.15 8.15
N ASP A 116 -22.86 -14.27 7.78
CA ASP A 116 -23.25 -14.45 6.38
C ASP A 116 -22.94 -13.18 5.57
N ASP A 117 -23.19 -12.01 6.17
CA ASP A 117 -22.92 -10.72 5.53
C ASP A 117 -21.41 -10.56 5.29
N VAL A 118 -20.58 -10.86 6.29
CA VAL A 118 -19.11 -10.84 6.17
C VAL A 118 -18.62 -11.81 5.10
N VAL A 119 -19.08 -13.06 5.12
CA VAL A 119 -18.67 -14.08 4.14
C VAL A 119 -19.09 -13.70 2.72
N SER A 120 -20.30 -13.16 2.55
CA SER A 120 -20.83 -12.73 1.26
C SER A 120 -20.01 -11.57 0.70
N ILE A 121 -19.86 -10.50 1.49
CA ILE A 121 -19.15 -9.27 1.07
C ILE A 121 -17.68 -9.54 0.75
N ILE A 122 -16.99 -10.32 1.60
CA ILE A 122 -15.61 -10.73 1.34
C ILE A 122 -15.52 -11.58 0.07
N GLY A 123 -16.46 -12.52 -0.13
CA GLY A 123 -16.49 -13.43 -1.28
C GLY A 123 -16.64 -12.72 -2.63
N GLU A 124 -17.13 -11.48 -2.65
CA GLU A 124 -17.23 -10.63 -3.85
C GLU A 124 -15.90 -9.95 -4.22
N GLY A 125 -14.90 -9.98 -3.34
CA GLY A 125 -13.62 -9.30 -3.51
C GLY A 125 -13.68 -7.82 -3.11
N ARG A 126 -12.60 -7.29 -2.54
CA ARG A 126 -12.47 -5.89 -2.10
C ARG A 126 -11.05 -5.41 -2.33
N ALA A 127 -10.85 -4.10 -2.46
CA ALA A 127 -9.52 -3.47 -2.46
C ALA A 127 -8.80 -3.72 -1.13
N ALA A 128 -9.55 -3.61 -0.03
CA ALA A 128 -9.08 -3.96 1.30
C ALA A 128 -10.21 -4.56 2.16
N VAL A 129 -9.84 -5.48 3.03
CA VAL A 129 -10.67 -5.93 4.15
C VAL A 129 -9.94 -5.58 5.44
N VAL A 130 -10.55 -4.73 6.24
CA VAL A 130 -10.03 -4.28 7.53
C VAL A 130 -10.87 -4.91 8.62
N TYR A 131 -10.22 -5.66 9.50
CA TYR A 131 -10.85 -6.31 10.62
C TYR A 131 -10.20 -5.83 11.92
N LEU A 132 -11.02 -5.39 12.88
CA LEU A 132 -10.57 -5.05 14.23
C LEU A 132 -11.46 -5.76 15.26
N GLY A 133 -10.85 -6.66 16.04
CA GLY A 133 -11.59 -7.43 17.03
C GLY A 133 -10.80 -8.57 17.66
N SER A 134 -11.53 -9.55 18.19
CA SER A 134 -10.95 -10.74 18.79
C SER A 134 -10.48 -11.74 17.73
N GLY A 135 -9.49 -12.55 18.04
CA GLY A 135 -9.04 -13.55 17.09
C GLY A 135 -8.37 -14.72 17.76
N SER A 136 -8.27 -15.78 16.98
CA SER A 136 -7.44 -16.93 17.28
C SER A 136 -6.48 -17.15 16.10
N PRO A 137 -5.48 -18.04 16.23
CA PRO A 137 -4.66 -18.41 15.09
C PRO A 137 -5.46 -18.84 13.85
N THR A 138 -6.66 -19.39 14.03
CA THR A 138 -7.45 -19.99 12.94
C THR A 138 -8.82 -19.33 12.70
N SER A 139 -9.10 -18.18 13.32
CA SER A 139 -10.39 -17.49 13.14
C SER A 139 -10.36 -16.00 13.48
N TRP A 140 -11.31 -15.26 12.89
CA TRP A 140 -11.74 -13.93 13.33
C TRP A 140 -13.03 -14.06 14.15
N ASP A 141 -12.94 -13.72 15.43
CA ASP A 141 -13.98 -13.96 16.44
C ASP A 141 -14.75 -12.65 16.69
N TRP A 142 -15.25 -12.09 15.59
CA TRP A 142 -15.79 -10.72 15.54
C TRP A 142 -17.21 -10.59 16.07
N ASN A 143 -17.97 -11.70 16.11
CA ASN A 143 -19.28 -11.78 16.74
C ASN A 143 -19.34 -12.97 17.68
N ALA A 144 -20.42 -13.12 18.47
CA ALA A 144 -20.66 -14.30 19.32
C ALA A 144 -20.78 -15.65 18.57
N GLY A 145 -20.61 -15.67 17.25
CA GLY A 145 -20.58 -16.84 16.38
C GLY A 145 -21.67 -16.79 15.30
N PRO A 146 -21.47 -17.49 14.15
CA PRO A 146 -20.28 -18.28 13.78
C PRO A 146 -19.08 -17.42 13.31
N PHE A 147 -17.87 -17.79 13.70
CA PHE A 147 -16.65 -17.04 13.35
C PHE A 147 -16.21 -17.27 11.89
N LEU A 148 -15.47 -16.32 11.30
CA LEU A 148 -14.79 -16.55 10.03
C LEU A 148 -13.53 -17.38 10.30
N SER A 149 -13.50 -18.63 9.83
CA SER A 149 -12.39 -19.57 10.07
C SER A 149 -11.50 -19.76 8.84
N VAL A 150 -10.32 -20.35 9.03
CA VAL A 150 -9.45 -20.79 7.91
C VAL A 150 -10.20 -21.64 6.89
N ASN A 151 -11.08 -22.56 7.33
CA ASN A 151 -11.87 -23.38 6.42
C ASN A 151 -12.81 -22.53 5.55
N GLN A 152 -13.40 -21.47 6.12
CA GLN A 152 -14.25 -20.55 5.36
C GLN A 152 -13.42 -19.72 4.37
N VAL A 153 -12.22 -19.28 4.76
CA VAL A 153 -11.30 -18.58 3.85
C VAL A 153 -10.93 -19.45 2.64
N ARG A 154 -10.78 -20.76 2.85
CA ARG A 154 -10.48 -21.73 1.78
C ARG A 154 -11.64 -21.96 0.80
N THR A 155 -12.87 -21.58 1.14
CA THR A 155 -14.02 -21.71 0.22
C THR A 155 -14.20 -20.50 -0.69
N PHE A 156 -13.51 -19.38 -0.42
CA PHE A 156 -13.59 -18.21 -1.28
C PHE A 156 -13.02 -18.48 -2.67
N SER A 157 -13.79 -18.07 -3.69
CA SER A 157 -13.45 -18.20 -5.10
C SER A 157 -13.58 -16.88 -5.87
N GLY A 158 -13.79 -15.76 -5.16
CA GLY A 158 -13.87 -14.42 -5.75
C GLY A 158 -12.50 -13.85 -6.10
N PRO A 159 -12.44 -12.60 -6.60
CA PRO A 159 -11.17 -11.92 -6.87
C PRO A 159 -10.26 -11.88 -5.64
N PRO A 160 -8.92 -11.88 -5.82
CA PRO A 160 -7.98 -11.75 -4.71
C PRO A 160 -8.08 -10.35 -4.08
N ILE A 161 -8.01 -10.30 -2.76
CA ILE A 161 -8.05 -9.07 -1.95
C ILE A 161 -6.63 -8.52 -1.80
N PRO A 162 -6.32 -7.32 -2.30
CA PRO A 162 -4.98 -6.76 -2.24
C PRO A 162 -4.45 -6.63 -0.81
N LEU A 163 -5.27 -6.12 0.12
CA LEU A 163 -4.92 -6.03 1.52
C LEU A 163 -5.98 -6.66 2.43
N VAL A 164 -5.54 -7.56 3.30
CA VAL A 164 -6.28 -7.93 4.50
C VAL A 164 -5.52 -7.41 5.71
N LEU A 165 -6.10 -6.44 6.41
CA LEU A 165 -5.55 -5.86 7.64
C LEU A 165 -6.36 -6.40 8.83
N ALA A 166 -5.85 -7.44 9.48
CA ALA A 166 -6.51 -8.13 10.58
C ALA A 166 -5.86 -7.79 11.93
N LEU A 167 -6.42 -6.79 12.59
CA LEU A 167 -5.99 -6.25 13.87
C LEU A 167 -6.63 -7.04 15.02
N ALA A 168 -6.20 -8.29 15.15
CA ALA A 168 -6.72 -9.26 16.10
C ALA A 168 -5.62 -10.21 16.60
N HIS A 169 -5.87 -10.84 17.74
CA HIS A 169 -4.90 -11.71 18.41
C HIS A 169 -4.48 -12.89 17.51
N LYS A 170 -3.17 -13.11 17.40
CA LYS A 170 -2.54 -14.34 16.88
C LYS A 170 -2.94 -14.77 15.45
N THR A 171 -3.68 -13.97 14.69
CA THR A 171 -4.14 -14.35 13.34
C THR A 171 -3.00 -14.55 12.33
N ALA A 172 -1.79 -14.07 12.66
CA ALA A 172 -0.57 -14.25 11.89
C ALA A 172 0.49 -15.08 12.64
N ASP A 173 0.08 -15.95 13.58
CA ASP A 173 0.99 -16.84 14.30
C ASP A 173 1.42 -18.04 13.44
N PHE A 174 2.51 -17.85 12.70
CA PHE A 174 3.13 -18.87 11.85
C PHE A 174 3.86 -20.00 12.60
N ALA A 175 3.73 -20.08 13.93
CA ALA A 175 4.04 -21.31 14.67
C ALA A 175 2.87 -22.31 14.66
N THR A 176 1.67 -21.86 14.31
CA THR A 176 0.49 -22.71 14.08
C THR A 176 0.64 -23.44 12.74
N ALA A 177 0.11 -24.66 12.64
CA ALA A 177 0.21 -25.48 11.42
C ALA A 177 -0.35 -24.76 10.17
N GLU A 178 -1.45 -24.03 10.34
CA GLU A 178 -2.02 -23.12 9.36
C GLU A 178 -2.71 -21.99 10.13
N SER A 179 -2.19 -20.77 10.02
CA SER A 179 -2.80 -19.57 10.58
C SER A 179 -3.81 -18.93 9.62
N MET A 180 -4.58 -17.95 10.08
CA MET A 180 -5.42 -17.12 9.21
C MET A 180 -4.58 -16.47 8.10
N ALA A 181 -3.42 -15.91 8.43
CA ALA A 181 -2.51 -15.34 7.42
C ALA A 181 -2.11 -16.37 6.35
N ASP A 182 -1.81 -17.61 6.74
CA ASP A 182 -1.48 -18.68 5.79
C ASP A 182 -2.68 -19.03 4.90
N ALA A 183 -3.87 -19.20 5.49
CA ALA A 183 -5.09 -19.53 4.74
C ALA A 183 -5.44 -18.46 3.70
N TRP A 184 -5.31 -17.19 4.04
CA TRP A 184 -5.55 -16.07 3.15
C TRP A 184 -4.52 -16.00 2.02
N ILE A 185 -3.23 -16.08 2.32
CA ILE A 185 -2.18 -15.96 1.30
C ILE A 185 -2.18 -17.16 0.36
N LEU A 186 -2.36 -18.36 0.90
CA LEU A 186 -2.28 -19.63 0.17
C LEU A 186 -3.60 -20.07 -0.48
N ASN A 187 -4.70 -19.31 -0.39
CA ASN A 187 -5.89 -19.61 -1.18
C ASN A 187 -5.55 -19.41 -2.67
N ALA A 188 -5.64 -20.49 -3.46
CA ALA A 188 -5.21 -20.49 -4.86
C ALA A 188 -6.14 -19.69 -5.80
N GLN A 189 -7.44 -19.62 -5.49
CA GLN A 189 -8.45 -19.00 -6.34
C GLN A 189 -8.76 -17.55 -5.94
N SER A 190 -8.68 -17.28 -4.65
CA SER A 190 -9.02 -16.00 -4.03
C SER A 190 -7.97 -15.65 -2.97
N GLY A 191 -8.41 -15.22 -1.79
CA GLY A 191 -7.56 -14.90 -0.66
C GLY A 191 -6.89 -13.54 -0.79
N ALA A 192 -5.75 -13.37 -0.12
CA ALA A 192 -5.05 -12.10 -0.02
C ALA A 192 -3.80 -12.06 -0.92
N LEU A 193 -3.42 -10.86 -1.36
CA LEU A 193 -2.07 -10.56 -1.86
C LEU A 193 -1.16 -10.13 -0.71
N VAL A 194 -1.71 -9.39 0.26
CA VAL A 194 -1.04 -9.01 1.50
C VAL A 194 -1.97 -9.27 2.67
N TYR A 195 -1.44 -9.90 3.72
CA TYR A 195 -2.11 -10.07 5.00
C TYR A 195 -1.24 -9.46 6.09
N ILE A 196 -1.76 -8.47 6.80
CA ILE A 196 -1.13 -7.89 7.98
C ILE A 196 -1.92 -8.33 9.20
N GLY A 197 -1.25 -8.95 10.16
CA GLY A 197 -1.87 -9.36 11.41
C GLY A 197 -0.84 -9.61 12.51
N ALA A 198 -1.29 -9.97 13.71
CA ALA A 198 -0.39 -10.19 14.84
C ALA A 198 -0.08 -11.67 15.06
N SER A 199 1.17 -11.98 15.38
CA SER A 199 1.62 -13.32 15.76
C SER A 199 1.53 -13.60 17.27
N ALA A 200 1.03 -12.64 18.05
CA ALA A 200 0.74 -12.82 19.48
C ALA A 200 -0.48 -11.97 19.88
N ASP A 201 -0.76 -11.91 21.17
CA ASP A 201 -1.86 -11.11 21.69
C ASP A 201 -1.57 -9.61 21.50
N THR A 202 -2.55 -8.90 20.92
CA THR A 202 -2.54 -7.44 20.72
C THR A 202 -3.23 -6.70 21.86
N GLN A 203 -3.13 -5.38 21.88
CA GLN A 203 -3.91 -4.52 22.75
C GLN A 203 -4.87 -3.68 21.91
N ASN A 204 -6.10 -3.50 22.38
CA ASN A 204 -7.14 -2.80 21.61
C ASN A 204 -6.71 -1.37 21.24
N ASN A 205 -6.13 -0.63 22.18
CA ASN A 205 -5.70 0.74 21.93
C ASN A 205 -4.56 0.82 20.90
N SER A 206 -3.62 -0.13 20.91
CA SER A 206 -2.53 -0.15 19.93
C SER A 206 -3.01 -0.60 18.55
N ALA A 207 -3.92 -1.57 18.47
CA ALA A 207 -4.59 -1.99 17.23
C ALA A 207 -5.36 -0.84 16.58
N ARG A 208 -6.21 -0.15 17.35
CA ARG A 208 -6.97 1.03 16.91
C ARG A 208 -6.08 2.16 16.40
N ALA A 209 -5.04 2.52 17.16
CA ALA A 209 -4.08 3.53 16.73
C ALA A 209 -3.32 3.12 15.46
N LEU A 210 -3.00 1.82 15.30
CA LEU A 210 -2.39 1.28 14.09
C LEU A 210 -3.31 1.47 12.88
N ALA A 211 -4.60 1.12 13.00
CA ALA A 211 -5.56 1.26 11.92
C ALA A 211 -5.63 2.70 11.40
N ASN A 212 -5.82 3.66 12.30
CA ASN A 212 -5.93 5.07 11.96
C ASN A 212 -4.65 5.58 11.27
N GLU A 213 -3.48 5.32 11.86
CA GLU A 213 -2.21 5.79 11.29
C GLU A 213 -1.87 5.09 9.97
N PHE A 214 -2.27 3.82 9.80
CA PHE A 214 -2.05 3.07 8.56
C PHE A 214 -2.79 3.72 7.40
N PHE A 215 -4.10 3.96 7.57
CA PHE A 215 -4.93 4.60 6.54
C PHE A 215 -4.51 6.05 6.31
N ASN A 216 -4.24 6.80 7.38
CA ASN A 216 -3.70 8.15 7.25
C ASN A 216 -2.41 8.14 6.43
N THR A 217 -1.50 7.21 6.68
CA THR A 217 -0.23 7.11 5.95
C THR A 217 -0.41 6.72 4.49
N GLU A 218 -1.26 5.74 4.20
CA GLU A 218 -1.57 5.29 2.83
C GLU A 218 -2.17 6.42 1.99
N PHE A 219 -3.07 7.20 2.59
CA PHE A 219 -3.87 8.20 1.89
C PHE A 219 -3.43 9.65 2.14
N TYR A 220 -2.32 9.87 2.88
CA TYR A 220 -1.77 11.20 3.17
C TYR A 220 -1.41 12.00 1.91
N ASP A 221 -0.80 11.32 0.92
CA ASP A 221 -0.38 11.95 -0.33
C ASP A 221 -0.57 10.97 -1.51
N PHE A 222 -1.71 11.08 -2.18
CA PHE A 222 -2.07 10.32 -3.39
C PHE A 222 -1.09 10.49 -4.54
N SER A 223 -0.25 11.51 -4.43
CA SER A 223 0.73 11.87 -5.44
C SER A 223 2.03 11.07 -5.32
N THR A 224 2.25 10.44 -4.18
CA THR A 224 3.32 9.47 -3.93
C THR A 224 2.75 8.31 -3.10
N PRO A 225 1.94 7.42 -3.70
CA PRO A 225 1.31 6.34 -2.97
C PRO A 225 2.38 5.48 -2.30
N ARG A 226 2.23 5.27 -1.00
CA ARG A 226 3.09 4.39 -0.23
C ARG A 226 2.72 2.94 -0.52
N SER A 227 3.68 2.06 -0.33
CA SER A 227 3.40 0.63 -0.26
C SER A 227 2.82 0.28 1.11
N VAL A 228 2.02 -0.79 1.16
CA VAL A 228 1.44 -1.31 2.41
C VAL A 228 2.51 -1.64 3.46
N GLY A 229 3.71 -2.02 3.02
CA GLY A 229 4.85 -2.19 3.91
C GLY A 229 5.38 -0.88 4.48
N GLU A 230 5.45 0.20 3.69
CA GLU A 230 5.84 1.53 4.17
C GLU A 230 4.81 2.09 5.14
N ALA A 231 3.51 1.92 4.87
CA ALA A 231 2.45 2.33 5.78
C ALA A 231 2.52 1.58 7.10
N LEU A 232 2.67 0.24 7.09
CA LEU A 232 2.85 -0.53 8.32
C LEU A 232 4.04 -0.02 9.14
N GLN A 233 5.18 0.26 8.50
CA GLN A 233 6.35 0.78 9.22
C GLN A 233 6.13 2.17 9.81
N ALA A 234 5.46 3.07 9.08
CA ALA A 234 5.09 4.38 9.61
C ALA A 234 4.16 4.24 10.81
N SER A 235 3.15 3.36 10.74
CA SER A 235 2.23 3.11 11.84
C SER A 235 2.94 2.55 13.06
N LEU A 236 3.83 1.56 12.90
CA LEU A 236 4.60 1.02 14.02
C LEU A 236 5.55 2.05 14.62
N LEU A 237 6.13 2.94 13.81
CA LEU A 237 6.93 4.07 14.29
C LEU A 237 6.09 5.08 15.07
N TYR A 238 4.85 5.32 14.65
CA TYR A 238 3.90 6.14 15.41
C TYR A 238 3.57 5.50 16.76
N LEU A 239 3.22 4.20 16.78
CA LEU A 239 2.96 3.46 18.02
C LEU A 239 4.14 3.51 18.98
N ASP A 240 5.37 3.35 18.48
CA ASP A 240 6.59 3.46 19.27
C ASP A 240 6.74 4.83 19.96
N LYS A 241 6.25 5.91 19.32
CA LYS A 241 6.26 7.27 19.89
C LYS A 241 5.16 7.46 20.94
N ILE A 242 3.95 6.97 20.69
CA ILE A 242 2.80 7.22 21.59
C ILE A 242 2.72 6.25 22.77
N PHE A 243 3.27 5.04 22.63
CA PHE A 243 3.38 4.04 23.69
C PHE A 243 4.80 3.99 24.27
N TYR A 244 5.47 5.14 24.34
CA TYR A 244 6.90 5.41 24.63
C TYR A 244 7.55 4.65 25.80
N THR A 245 6.79 3.95 26.65
CA THR A 245 7.35 3.16 27.75
C THR A 245 7.69 1.76 27.25
N PRO A 246 8.98 1.37 27.14
CA PRO A 246 9.33 -0.04 26.95
C PRO A 246 8.64 -0.86 28.04
N PRO A 247 7.96 -1.96 27.70
CA PRO A 247 8.14 -2.75 26.48
C PRO A 247 7.15 -2.48 25.32
N GLY A 248 6.31 -1.43 25.38
CA GLY A 248 5.17 -1.22 24.46
C GLY A 248 5.51 -1.19 22.97
N GLY A 249 6.29 -0.19 22.53
CA GLY A 249 6.64 -0.03 21.10
C GLY A 249 7.37 -1.23 20.49
N LYS A 250 8.37 -1.77 21.21
CA LYS A 250 9.08 -3.00 20.79
C LYS A 250 8.14 -4.18 20.60
N ALA A 251 7.19 -4.37 21.53
CA ALA A 251 6.27 -5.50 21.45
C ALA A 251 5.39 -5.43 20.20
N GLU A 252 4.98 -4.23 19.75
CA GLU A 252 4.18 -4.10 18.53
C GLU A 252 4.99 -4.46 17.27
N TYR A 253 6.26 -4.03 17.18
CA TYR A 253 7.17 -4.47 16.11
C TYR A 253 7.40 -5.99 16.11
N GLU A 254 7.50 -6.61 17.28
CA GLU A 254 7.69 -8.07 17.37
C GLU A 254 6.41 -8.85 16.99
N ARG A 255 5.23 -8.27 17.21
CA ARG A 255 3.93 -8.94 17.02
C ARG A 255 3.39 -8.80 15.61
N TYR A 256 3.33 -7.59 15.06
CA TYR A 256 2.72 -7.40 13.74
C TYR A 256 3.63 -7.93 12.64
N GLN A 257 3.08 -8.80 11.80
CA GLN A 257 3.75 -9.46 10.70
C GLN A 257 3.03 -9.10 9.39
N LEU A 258 3.81 -8.94 8.33
CA LEU A 258 3.31 -8.76 6.98
C LEU A 258 3.60 -10.03 6.18
N PHE A 259 2.54 -10.66 5.68
CA PHE A 259 2.62 -11.76 4.74
C PHE A 259 2.24 -11.25 3.35
N GLY A 260 2.90 -11.75 2.31
CA GLY A 260 2.70 -11.29 0.94
C GLY A 260 3.77 -10.31 0.46
N ASP A 261 3.43 -9.53 -0.56
CA ASP A 261 4.30 -8.54 -1.20
C ASP A 261 4.24 -7.20 -0.46
N PRO A 262 5.28 -6.83 0.31
CA PRO A 262 5.27 -5.58 1.07
C PRO A 262 5.30 -4.33 0.18
N SER A 263 5.65 -4.48 -1.10
CA SER A 263 5.74 -3.37 -2.06
C SER A 263 4.41 -3.04 -2.75
N LEU A 264 3.34 -3.80 -2.46
CA LEU A 264 2.02 -3.56 -3.01
C LEU A 264 1.53 -2.16 -2.64
N THR A 265 1.04 -1.43 -3.63
CA THR A 265 0.38 -0.13 -3.46
C THR A 265 -1.11 -0.22 -3.77
N PHE A 266 -1.90 0.61 -3.09
CA PHE A 266 -3.33 0.74 -3.41
C PHE A 266 -3.54 1.39 -4.77
N ARG A 267 -4.60 0.96 -5.46
CA ARG A 267 -5.10 1.64 -6.66
C ARG A 267 -6.29 2.47 -6.28
N LEU A 268 -6.19 3.78 -6.48
CA LEU A 268 -7.27 4.71 -6.16
C LEU A 268 -8.39 4.60 -7.22
N PRO A 269 -9.66 4.49 -6.80
CA PRO A 269 -10.83 4.45 -7.70
C PRO A 269 -10.96 5.69 -8.59
N GLN A 270 -10.53 6.83 -8.06
CA GLN A 270 -10.57 8.14 -8.70
C GLN A 270 -9.16 8.74 -8.78
N GLY A 271 -8.99 9.76 -9.61
CA GLY A 271 -7.71 10.40 -9.95
C GLY A 271 -7.05 9.81 -11.19
N ALA A 272 -6.15 10.57 -11.82
CA ALA A 272 -5.41 10.07 -12.98
C ALA A 272 -4.36 9.04 -12.57
N ARG A 273 -4.22 7.96 -13.33
CA ARG A 273 -3.06 7.08 -13.19
C ARG A 273 -1.91 7.61 -14.06
N LEU A 274 -0.83 8.02 -13.41
CA LEU A 274 0.35 8.56 -14.09
C LEU A 274 1.46 7.51 -14.19
N ARG A 275 2.08 7.38 -15.37
CA ARG A 275 3.26 6.54 -15.58
C ARG A 275 4.33 7.27 -16.37
N SER A 276 5.59 6.95 -16.12
CA SER A 276 6.73 7.35 -16.93
C SER A 276 7.45 6.10 -17.40
N HIS A 277 7.96 6.12 -18.63
CA HIS A 277 8.77 5.02 -19.15
C HIS A 277 10.12 4.90 -18.43
N LYS A 278 10.61 5.99 -17.84
CA LYS A 278 11.88 6.03 -17.11
C LYS A 278 11.77 6.99 -15.92
N PHE A 279 12.16 6.51 -14.74
CA PHE A 279 12.24 7.32 -13.51
C PHE A 279 13.58 8.04 -13.36
N TYR A 280 14.57 7.66 -14.18
CA TYR A 280 15.89 8.24 -14.19
C TYR A 280 16.39 8.43 -15.63
N LEU A 281 16.80 9.64 -15.96
CA LEU A 281 17.30 10.01 -17.28
C LEU A 281 18.64 10.75 -17.16
N PRO A 282 19.74 10.18 -17.71
CA PRO A 282 20.95 10.95 -17.91
C PRO A 282 20.75 11.93 -19.06
N VAL A 283 21.20 13.17 -18.88
CA VAL A 283 20.95 14.25 -19.83
C VAL A 283 22.20 15.06 -20.12
N ASP A 284 22.46 15.32 -21.39
CA ASP A 284 23.56 16.20 -21.80
C ASP A 284 23.23 17.66 -21.49
N TRP A 285 24.25 18.41 -21.06
CA TRP A 285 24.18 19.85 -20.91
C TRP A 285 23.78 20.59 -22.19
N GLY A 286 22.98 21.65 -22.04
CA GLY A 286 22.51 22.46 -23.17
C GLY A 286 21.52 21.75 -24.09
N SER A 287 21.12 20.51 -23.77
CA SER A 287 20.18 19.73 -24.57
C SER A 287 18.73 19.97 -24.17
N GLN A 288 17.84 19.68 -25.13
CA GLN A 288 16.41 19.59 -24.91
C GLN A 288 16.05 18.12 -24.63
N VAL A 289 15.33 17.87 -23.54
CA VAL A 289 14.78 16.55 -23.23
C VAL A 289 13.27 16.58 -23.37
N ILE A 290 12.75 15.52 -23.98
CA ILE A 290 11.32 15.26 -24.05
C ILE A 290 11.02 14.02 -23.18
N ILE A 291 10.20 14.20 -22.15
CA ILE A 291 9.83 13.15 -21.21
C ILE A 291 8.37 12.76 -21.48
N PRO A 292 8.09 11.53 -21.93
CA PRO A 292 6.73 11.04 -22.10
C PRO A 292 6.14 10.59 -20.77
N PHE A 293 4.98 11.16 -20.42
CA PHE A 293 4.14 10.72 -19.33
C PHE A 293 2.86 10.10 -19.87
N SER A 294 2.52 8.89 -19.43
CA SER A 294 1.20 8.31 -19.67
C SER A 294 0.24 8.85 -18.62
N VAL A 295 -0.89 9.39 -19.08
CA VAL A 295 -2.03 9.79 -18.26
C VAL A 295 -3.18 8.85 -18.61
N GLU A 296 -3.69 8.13 -17.62
CA GLU A 296 -4.74 7.11 -17.78
C GLU A 296 -5.91 7.48 -16.85
N ASN A 297 -7.15 7.33 -17.32
CA ASN A 297 -8.35 7.46 -16.49
C ASN A 297 -8.74 6.07 -15.97
N PRO A 298 -8.50 5.75 -14.68
CA PRO A 298 -8.87 4.46 -14.12
C PRO A 298 -10.36 4.39 -13.69
N GLY A 299 -11.07 5.51 -13.67
CA GLY A 299 -12.45 5.62 -13.19
C GLY A 299 -13.51 5.11 -14.16
N GLU A 300 -14.77 5.15 -13.73
CA GLU A 300 -15.92 4.61 -14.47
C GLU A 300 -16.62 5.63 -15.39
N THR A 301 -16.31 6.91 -15.22
CA THR A 301 -16.84 8.03 -16.00
C THR A 301 -15.76 8.69 -16.83
N ALA A 302 -16.16 9.42 -17.87
CA ALA A 302 -15.22 10.26 -18.61
C ALA A 302 -14.82 11.45 -17.73
N GLU A 303 -13.52 11.72 -17.63
CA GLU A 303 -12.97 12.70 -16.71
C GLU A 303 -12.03 13.66 -17.43
N THR A 304 -12.02 14.91 -16.98
CA THR A 304 -11.04 15.92 -17.41
C THR A 304 -9.98 16.10 -16.34
N PHE A 305 -8.72 15.93 -16.73
CA PHE A 305 -7.57 16.15 -15.86
C PHE A 305 -6.83 17.42 -16.26
N GLU A 306 -6.69 18.35 -15.32
CA GLU A 306 -5.78 19.48 -15.46
C GLU A 306 -4.37 19.06 -15.08
N LEU A 307 -3.40 19.39 -15.94
CA LEU A 307 -2.02 18.97 -15.82
C LEU A 307 -1.13 20.16 -15.46
N THR A 308 -0.35 20.02 -14.38
CA THR A 308 0.71 20.98 -14.04
C THR A 308 2.05 20.27 -13.99
N ILE A 309 3.11 20.99 -14.33
CA ILE A 309 4.47 20.49 -14.24
C ILE A 309 5.31 21.42 -13.38
N HIS A 310 6.08 20.82 -12.48
CA HIS A 310 6.96 21.53 -11.58
C HIS A 310 8.36 20.91 -11.63
N SER A 311 9.37 21.78 -11.59
CA SER A 311 10.79 21.45 -11.40
C SER A 311 11.31 22.27 -10.23
N PHE A 312 12.36 21.80 -9.57
CA PHE A 312 12.91 22.53 -8.42
C PHE A 312 13.92 23.60 -8.84
N ALA A 313 14.75 23.32 -9.85
CA ALA A 313 15.87 24.19 -10.23
C ALA A 313 15.98 24.45 -11.76
N LEU A 314 15.37 23.63 -12.62
CA LEU A 314 15.38 23.81 -14.07
C LEU A 314 14.26 24.75 -14.55
N ASN A 315 14.57 25.79 -15.33
CA ASN A 315 13.59 26.66 -16.00
C ASN A 315 14.11 27.02 -17.40
N PRO A 316 13.39 26.76 -18.51
CA PRO A 316 11.96 26.44 -18.60
C PRO A 316 11.61 24.95 -18.75
N VAL A 317 10.49 24.56 -18.13
CA VAL A 317 9.77 23.30 -18.36
C VAL A 317 8.38 23.62 -18.93
N ALA A 318 7.96 22.94 -19.99
CA ALA A 318 6.64 23.12 -20.59
C ALA A 318 5.96 21.77 -20.86
N LEU A 319 4.64 21.74 -20.76
CA LEU A 319 3.82 20.64 -21.25
C LEU A 319 3.32 20.98 -22.66
N ASP A 320 3.18 19.96 -23.49
CA ASP A 320 2.49 20.08 -24.77
C ASP A 320 0.97 20.26 -24.61
N VAL A 321 0.40 19.68 -23.55
CA VAL A 321 -1.02 19.78 -23.20
C VAL A 321 -1.18 20.00 -21.68
N TYR A 322 -2.06 20.92 -21.30
CA TYR A 322 -2.36 21.25 -19.90
C TYR A 322 -3.71 20.72 -19.41
N SER A 323 -4.51 20.13 -20.30
CA SER A 323 -5.79 19.50 -19.95
C SER A 323 -6.11 18.37 -20.92
N VAL A 324 -6.50 17.22 -20.39
CA VAL A 324 -6.89 16.04 -21.18
C VAL A 324 -8.22 15.50 -20.69
N GLU A 325 -9.15 15.25 -21.61
CA GLU A 325 -10.39 14.53 -21.35
C GLU A 325 -10.20 13.07 -21.78
N LEU A 326 -10.48 12.13 -20.88
CA LEU A 326 -10.26 10.71 -21.09
C LEU A 326 -11.51 9.91 -20.71
N ALA A 327 -11.97 9.07 -21.63
CA ALA A 327 -13.00 8.08 -21.36
C ALA A 327 -12.51 7.04 -20.32
N PRO A 328 -13.42 6.28 -19.68
CA PRO A 328 -13.07 5.21 -18.75
C PRO A 328 -12.06 4.22 -19.33
N GLY A 329 -10.95 3.97 -18.62
CA GLY A 329 -9.86 3.09 -19.04
C GLY A 329 -9.02 3.60 -20.21
N ALA A 330 -9.30 4.79 -20.75
CA ALA A 330 -8.50 5.38 -21.80
C ALA A 330 -7.19 5.96 -21.25
N ALA A 331 -6.15 5.92 -22.07
CA ALA A 331 -4.86 6.52 -21.76
C ALA A 331 -4.37 7.39 -22.93
N THR A 332 -3.66 8.45 -22.59
CA THR A 332 -2.94 9.30 -23.54
C THR A 332 -1.51 9.51 -23.06
N VAL A 333 -0.64 9.96 -23.97
CA VAL A 333 0.73 10.36 -23.64
C VAL A 333 0.82 11.87 -23.76
N VAL A 334 1.31 12.51 -22.70
CA VAL A 334 1.67 13.93 -22.68
C VAL A 334 3.18 14.06 -22.58
N TYR A 335 3.72 15.13 -23.14
CA TYR A 335 5.15 15.33 -23.28
C TYR A 335 5.59 16.57 -22.51
N ALA A 336 6.47 16.35 -21.53
CA ALA A 336 7.18 17.44 -20.89
C ALA A 336 8.47 17.74 -21.64
N THR A 337 8.63 18.99 -22.04
CA THR A 337 9.87 19.49 -22.62
C THR A 337 10.67 20.21 -21.55
N VAL A 338 11.89 19.75 -21.30
CA VAL A 338 12.82 20.36 -20.35
C VAL A 338 14.04 20.86 -21.12
N GLN A 339 14.36 22.13 -20.95
CA GLN A 339 15.60 22.71 -21.46
C GLN A 339 16.69 22.66 -20.38
N MET A 340 17.78 21.96 -20.65
CA MET A 340 18.92 21.93 -19.72
C MET A 340 19.77 23.17 -19.92
N SER A 341 19.84 24.02 -18.89
CA SER A 341 20.79 25.12 -18.89
C SER A 341 22.23 24.59 -18.86
N THR A 342 23.12 25.21 -19.63
CA THR A 342 24.57 25.00 -19.52
C THR A 342 25.14 25.48 -18.19
N ASP A 343 24.38 26.29 -17.44
CA ASP A 343 24.75 26.76 -16.11
C ASP A 343 24.39 25.76 -15.00
N TYR A 344 23.71 24.66 -15.35
CA TYR A 344 23.31 23.64 -14.38
C TYR A 344 24.50 22.72 -14.04
N PRO A 345 24.87 22.51 -12.76
CA PRO A 345 26.13 21.82 -12.40
C PRO A 345 26.21 20.35 -12.88
N VAL A 346 27.37 19.88 -13.36
CA VAL A 346 27.56 18.48 -13.81
C VAL A 346 27.28 17.54 -12.66
N GLY A 347 26.53 16.47 -12.92
CA GLY A 347 26.24 15.45 -11.91
C GLY A 347 25.22 15.90 -10.87
N ALA A 348 24.73 17.14 -10.93
CA ALA A 348 23.56 17.54 -10.17
C ALA A 348 22.30 16.87 -10.74
N SER A 349 21.36 16.59 -9.83
CA SER A 349 20.07 16.02 -10.17
C SER A 349 18.94 16.99 -9.86
N ASP A 350 17.96 17.06 -10.76
CA ASP A 350 16.67 17.70 -10.51
C ASP A 350 15.53 16.70 -10.62
N ASN A 351 14.39 17.04 -10.05
CA ASN A 351 13.16 16.28 -10.14
C ASN A 351 12.14 17.06 -10.97
N ILE A 352 11.59 16.40 -11.99
CA ILE A 352 10.43 16.88 -12.73
C ILE A 352 9.21 16.14 -12.23
N THR A 353 8.24 16.88 -11.72
CA THR A 353 7.00 16.35 -11.20
C THR A 353 5.84 16.80 -12.08
N LEU A 354 5.18 15.83 -12.72
CA LEU A 354 3.88 16.03 -13.34
C LEU A 354 2.80 15.83 -12.27
N THR A 355 1.85 16.75 -12.18
CA THR A 355 0.63 16.63 -11.37
C THR A 355 -0.56 16.59 -12.31
N ALA A 356 -1.45 15.61 -12.13
CA ALA A 356 -2.77 15.59 -12.74
C ALA A 356 -3.82 15.83 -11.66
N THR A 357 -4.69 16.81 -11.91
CA THR A 357 -5.75 17.24 -11.01
C THR A 357 -7.09 16.91 -11.64
N GLN A 358 -7.85 16.02 -11.02
CA GLN A 358 -9.23 15.77 -11.39
C GLN A 358 -10.14 16.75 -10.65
N HIS A 359 -11.09 17.33 -11.38
CA HIS A 359 -12.16 18.16 -10.82
C HIS A 359 -13.44 17.35 -10.79
N GLU A 360 -13.69 16.64 -9.68
CA GLU A 360 -15.04 16.11 -9.44
C GLU A 360 -15.91 17.19 -8.79
N PRO A 361 -17.23 17.20 -9.04
CA PRO A 361 -18.19 17.91 -8.21
C PRO A 361 -18.39 17.12 -6.91
N LEU A 362 -17.33 16.96 -6.11
CA LEU A 362 -17.45 16.47 -4.74
C LEU A 362 -18.15 17.54 -3.89
N PRO A 363 -18.88 17.16 -2.82
CA PRO A 363 -19.61 18.11 -1.97
C PRO A 363 -18.76 19.20 -1.28
N ALA A 364 -17.44 19.19 -1.46
CA ALA A 364 -16.49 20.03 -0.74
C ALA A 364 -15.42 20.73 -1.61
N ASP A 365 -15.59 20.82 -2.94
CA ASP A 365 -14.57 21.38 -3.86
C ASP A 365 -13.18 20.68 -3.74
N GLU A 366 -13.15 19.43 -3.27
CA GLU A 366 -11.91 18.68 -3.10
C GLU A 366 -11.35 18.21 -4.45
N LEU A 367 -10.06 18.51 -4.67
CA LEU A 367 -9.33 18.17 -5.89
C LEU A 367 -8.51 16.90 -5.68
N ILE A 368 -8.73 15.89 -6.51
CA ILE A 368 -7.90 14.68 -6.48
C ILE A 368 -6.65 14.93 -7.31
N LYS A 369 -5.48 14.88 -6.66
CA LYS A 369 -4.18 15.14 -7.28
C LYS A 369 -3.31 13.90 -7.27
N THR A 370 -2.92 13.46 -8.46
CA THR A 370 -1.91 12.41 -8.63
C THR A 370 -0.64 13.01 -9.18
N LYS A 371 0.54 12.53 -8.74
CA LYS A 371 1.83 12.99 -9.24
C LYS A 371 2.69 11.82 -9.70
N ILE A 372 3.63 12.16 -10.56
CA ILE A 372 4.77 11.28 -10.87
C ILE A 372 6.02 12.13 -10.98
N THR A 373 7.10 11.63 -10.42
CA THR A 373 8.40 12.31 -10.41
C THR A 373 9.42 11.52 -11.22
N VAL A 374 10.13 12.22 -12.10
CA VAL A 374 11.28 11.71 -12.85
C VAL A 374 12.51 12.50 -12.43
N SER A 375 13.57 11.79 -12.03
CA SER A 375 14.86 12.40 -11.72
C SER A 375 15.72 12.51 -12.97
N LEU A 376 16.27 13.69 -13.20
CA LEU A 376 17.20 13.99 -14.27
C LEU A 376 18.56 14.22 -13.65
N GLN A 377 19.61 13.56 -14.16
CA GLN A 377 20.99 13.88 -13.78
C GLN A 377 21.72 14.43 -14.99
N THR A 378 22.38 15.57 -14.83
CA THR A 378 23.12 16.21 -15.91
C THR A 378 24.52 15.63 -16.09
N PHE A 379 24.97 15.55 -17.33
CA PHE A 379 26.28 15.06 -17.72
C PHE A 379 26.94 16.03 -18.72
N ASP A 380 28.26 16.19 -18.60
CA ASP A 380 29.07 16.89 -19.59
C ASP A 380 29.58 15.87 -20.62
N PRO A 381 29.12 15.92 -21.88
CA PRO A 381 29.58 14.99 -22.91
C PRO A 381 31.07 15.13 -23.25
N ALA A 382 31.72 16.24 -22.87
CA ALA A 382 33.16 16.44 -23.04
C ALA A 382 34.01 15.75 -21.96
N ILE A 383 33.40 15.35 -20.84
CA ILE A 383 34.06 14.57 -19.78
C ILE A 383 33.72 13.10 -20.00
N PRO A 384 34.64 12.28 -20.55
CA PRO A 384 34.37 10.85 -20.71
C PRO A 384 34.07 10.25 -19.34
N LEU A 385 32.84 9.75 -19.18
CA LEU A 385 32.48 8.93 -18.03
C LEU A 385 33.53 7.82 -17.91
N PRO A 386 34.08 7.52 -16.72
CA PRO A 386 34.82 6.28 -16.55
C PRO A 386 33.86 5.17 -16.98
N LEU A 387 34.22 4.45 -18.03
CA LEU A 387 33.56 3.21 -18.42
C LEU A 387 33.60 2.32 -17.19
N VAL A 388 32.53 2.33 -16.40
CA VAL A 388 32.24 1.25 -15.47
C VAL A 388 31.93 0.07 -16.36
N LYS A 389 32.97 -0.66 -16.76
CA LYS A 389 32.82 -2.00 -17.29
C LYS A 389 31.97 -2.74 -16.27
N ARG A 390 30.73 -3.06 -16.63
CA ARG A 390 29.86 -4.00 -15.92
C ARG A 390 30.51 -5.39 -16.03
N SER A 391 31.59 -5.59 -15.29
CA SER A 391 32.22 -6.88 -15.04
C SER A 391 32.87 -6.75 -13.67
N ASN A 392 32.14 -7.22 -12.64
CA ASN A 392 32.60 -7.62 -11.30
C ASN A 392 31.60 -7.33 -10.15
N PHE A 393 30.30 -7.43 -10.39
CA PHE A 393 29.38 -7.87 -9.32
C PHE A 393 29.59 -9.38 -9.14
N GLY A 394 30.60 -9.76 -8.35
CA GLY A 394 30.93 -11.17 -8.17
C GLY A 394 32.07 -11.50 -7.20
N LYS A 395 32.57 -10.54 -6.41
CA LYS A 395 33.45 -10.87 -5.28
C LYS A 395 33.11 -10.01 -4.06
N PRO A 396 32.93 -10.61 -2.87
CA PRO A 396 32.69 -9.86 -1.65
C PRO A 396 33.94 -9.06 -1.29
N TYR A 397 33.77 -7.76 -1.09
CA TYR A 397 34.79 -6.91 -0.48
C TYR A 397 34.99 -7.36 0.98
N LEU A 398 36.11 -8.03 1.24
CA LEU A 398 36.66 -8.16 2.59
C LEU A 398 37.14 -6.79 3.06
N ARG A 399 36.76 -6.41 4.29
CA ARG A 399 37.20 -5.19 4.97
C ARG A 399 38.73 -5.16 5.15
N PRO A 400 39.39 -4.01 5.02
CA PRO A 400 40.77 -3.85 5.42
C PRO A 400 40.88 -3.02 6.69
N ASP A 401 40.72 -3.65 7.87
CA ASP A 401 41.10 -3.02 9.13
C ASP A 401 42.05 -3.93 9.91
N ALA A 402 43.16 -3.33 10.36
CA ALA A 402 44.11 -3.77 11.39
C ALA A 402 45.30 -4.68 11.02
N ALA A 403 46.41 -3.98 10.71
CA ALA A 403 47.73 -4.06 11.36
C ALA A 403 48.56 -5.36 11.31
N VAL A 404 49.82 -5.23 10.88
CA VAL A 404 51.07 -5.43 11.66
C VAL A 404 52.23 -5.46 10.67
N GLY A 405 53.23 -4.60 10.88
CA GLY A 405 54.47 -4.61 10.11
C GLY A 405 55.47 -5.66 10.61
N ILE A 406 56.26 -6.22 9.69
CA ILE A 406 57.62 -6.72 9.93
C ILE A 406 58.47 -6.36 8.69
N ILE A 407 59.61 -5.74 8.95
CA ILE A 407 60.70 -5.41 8.01
C ILE A 407 61.58 -6.65 7.85
N GLN A 408 62.07 -6.92 6.63
CA GLN A 408 63.09 -7.92 6.24
C GLN A 408 62.96 -9.35 6.78
#